data_AF-A0A1C0ZX40-F1
#
_entry.id   AF-A0A1C0ZX40-F1
#
_cell.length_a   1.000
_cell.length_b   1.000
_cell.length_c   1.000
_cell.angle_alpha   90.00
_cell.angle_beta   90.00
_cell.angle_gamma   90.00
#
_symmetry.space_group_name_H-M   'P 1'
#
loop_
_entity.id
_entity.type
_entity.pdbx_description
1 polymer ?
#
loop_
_entity_poly.entity_id
_entity_poly.type
_entity_poly.pdbx_seq_one_letter_code
_entity_poly.pdbx_strand_id
1 'polypeptide(L)'
;MNSYRIPEIAKQYTEYDMIQIHTDLPDFPELRTRLLFAFLNGNNKLNSMSELFTLATSLVQLGLDTHDLVTASNEVKEKKASRSRQLKVLAGDYFSARFYHLLAGAGQISMIKQLSDAICEVNRLKMNVYMKMKQLKLTAEDYIHLTVEIKSQLFLSFSEVLSEVYDWVWPDILRSFMTCELLFDEIYRMETAANFKGSWGYWHINQHGTKDERKQLQGGEADPIKIRTLLHKHSVSSQLYQMFRAQTNQLQEHVKRLKSDKLQSELFHMGEPFLRFAGDHSKVLEEI
;
A
#
# COMPACT_ATOMS: atom_id res chain seq x y z
N MET A 1 -8.42 21.31 -18.34
CA MET A 1 -7.79 20.06 -17.87
C MET A 1 -6.89 20.42 -16.71
N ASN A 2 -7.30 20.15 -15.47
CA ASN A 2 -6.32 20.17 -14.36
C ASN A 2 -5.45 18.93 -14.56
N SER A 3 -4.23 19.14 -15.03
CA SER A 3 -3.23 18.08 -15.11
C SER A 3 -2.99 17.56 -13.70
N TYR A 4 -3.03 16.24 -13.51
CA TYR A 4 -2.58 15.65 -12.25
C TYR A 4 -1.13 16.07 -12.02
N ARG A 5 -0.89 16.84 -10.96
CA ARG A 5 0.41 17.46 -10.63
C ARG A 5 0.78 17.30 -9.15
N ILE A 6 0.07 16.42 -8.44
CA ILE A 6 0.23 16.24 -6.99
C ILE A 6 1.65 15.80 -6.63
N PRO A 7 2.31 14.85 -7.34
CA PRO A 7 3.68 14.49 -7.05
C PRO A 7 4.64 15.67 -7.17
N GLU A 8 4.49 16.50 -8.19
CA GLU A 8 5.34 17.68 -8.38
C GLU A 8 5.13 18.73 -7.30
N ILE A 9 3.89 18.91 -6.81
CA ILE A 9 3.62 19.81 -5.69
C ILE A 9 4.21 19.23 -4.40
N ALA A 10 4.06 17.91 -4.17
CA ALA A 10 4.58 17.22 -3.00
C ALA A 10 6.11 17.33 -2.87
N LYS A 11 6.85 17.44 -3.98
CA LYS A 11 8.31 17.65 -3.97
C LYS A 11 8.75 18.84 -3.12
N GLN A 12 7.98 19.93 -3.10
CA GLN A 12 8.27 21.09 -2.25
C GLN A 12 8.27 20.79 -0.75
N TYR A 13 7.71 19.64 -0.37
CA TYR A 13 7.58 19.14 0.99
C TYR A 13 8.48 17.93 1.22
N THR A 14 8.91 17.21 0.20
CA THR A 14 9.64 15.93 0.37
C THR A 14 11.12 16.02 -0.02
N GLU A 15 11.49 16.93 -0.92
CA GLU A 15 12.86 17.09 -1.41
C GLU A 15 13.65 18.04 -0.50
N TYR A 16 14.08 17.52 0.66
CA TYR A 16 15.01 18.20 1.56
C TYR A 16 16.35 17.49 1.61
N ASP A 17 17.42 18.20 1.26
CA ASP A 17 18.81 17.71 1.24
C ASP A 17 19.18 16.98 2.54
N MET A 18 18.83 17.56 3.69
CA MET A 18 19.15 16.98 5.00
C MET A 18 18.50 15.63 5.27
N ILE A 19 17.33 15.36 4.67
CA ILE A 19 16.64 14.07 4.78
C ILE A 19 17.26 13.10 3.77
N GLN A 20 17.32 13.49 2.50
CA GLN A 20 17.77 12.62 1.40
C GLN A 20 19.24 12.19 1.51
N ILE A 21 20.14 13.03 2.04
CA ILE A 21 21.56 12.69 2.20
C ILE A 21 21.79 11.62 3.27
N HIS A 22 20.84 11.47 4.22
CA HIS A 22 21.06 10.73 5.45
C HIS A 22 20.05 9.61 5.71
N THR A 23 18.98 9.53 4.93
CA THR A 23 18.03 8.44 4.98
C THR A 23 17.31 8.23 3.65
N ASP A 24 17.00 6.97 3.36
CA ASP A 24 16.01 6.62 2.36
C ASP A 24 14.61 6.92 2.90
N LEU A 25 13.74 7.39 2.01
CA LEU A 25 12.32 7.63 2.23
C LEU A 25 11.51 6.61 1.41
N PRO A 26 10.26 6.33 1.80
CA PRO A 26 9.37 5.55 0.95
C PRO A 26 9.12 6.28 -0.37
N ASP A 27 8.85 5.51 -1.42
CA ASP A 27 8.38 6.05 -2.69
C ASP A 27 7.05 6.78 -2.52
N PHE A 28 6.79 7.74 -3.40
CA PHE A 28 5.52 8.45 -3.42
C PHE A 28 4.37 7.46 -3.70
N PRO A 29 3.26 7.47 -2.92
CA PRO A 29 2.14 6.55 -3.08
C PRO A 29 1.27 6.94 -4.29
N GLU A 30 1.85 6.88 -5.48
CA GLU A 30 1.32 7.44 -6.73
C GLU A 30 -0.04 6.86 -7.10
N LEU A 31 -0.17 5.53 -7.10
CA LEU A 31 -1.42 4.85 -7.46
C LEU A 31 -2.59 5.31 -6.57
N ARG A 32 -2.40 5.28 -5.24
CA ARG A 32 -3.44 5.67 -4.26
C ARG A 32 -3.80 7.15 -4.38
N THR A 33 -2.78 8.00 -4.54
CA THR A 33 -2.93 9.45 -4.66
C THR A 33 -3.70 9.80 -5.93
N ARG A 34 -3.31 9.23 -7.07
CA ARG A 34 -3.96 9.46 -8.35
C ARG A 34 -5.40 8.94 -8.36
N LEU A 35 -5.64 7.79 -7.75
CA LEU A 35 -6.97 7.23 -7.59
C LEU A 35 -7.89 8.18 -6.79
N LEU A 36 -7.43 8.68 -5.64
CA LEU A 36 -8.18 9.66 -4.84
C LEU A 36 -8.46 10.94 -5.64
N PHE A 37 -7.45 11.48 -6.32
CA PHE A 37 -7.60 12.66 -7.15
C PHE A 37 -8.69 12.49 -8.21
N ALA A 38 -8.67 11.37 -8.93
CA ALA A 38 -9.63 11.10 -10.01
C ALA A 38 -11.08 11.10 -9.50
N PHE A 39 -11.34 10.49 -8.34
CA PHE A 39 -12.67 10.48 -7.72
C PHE A 39 -13.09 11.85 -7.18
N LEU A 40 -12.19 12.57 -6.50
CA LEU A 40 -12.49 13.91 -5.99
C LEU A 40 -12.73 14.92 -7.12
N ASN A 41 -11.92 14.86 -8.18
CA ASN A 41 -12.02 15.73 -9.36
C ASN A 41 -13.26 15.41 -10.20
N GLY A 42 -13.68 14.14 -10.24
CA GLY A 42 -14.93 13.70 -10.86
C GLY A 42 -16.19 14.15 -10.11
N ASN A 43 -16.07 14.56 -8.84
CA ASN A 43 -17.17 15.08 -8.04
C ASN A 43 -17.24 16.61 -8.15
N ASN A 44 -18.33 17.13 -8.71
CA ASN A 44 -18.54 18.58 -8.94
C ASN A 44 -18.43 19.44 -7.66
N LYS A 45 -18.78 18.90 -6.49
CA LYS A 45 -18.70 19.63 -5.22
C LYS A 45 -17.28 19.69 -4.65
N LEU A 46 -16.47 18.67 -4.94
CA LEU A 46 -15.13 18.50 -4.35
C LEU A 46 -14.00 18.86 -5.30
N ASN A 47 -14.27 19.05 -6.60
CA ASN A 47 -13.27 19.31 -7.61
C ASN A 47 -12.33 20.47 -7.23
N SER A 48 -12.87 21.58 -6.73
CA SER A 48 -12.07 22.75 -6.32
C SER A 48 -11.11 22.48 -5.15
N MET A 49 -11.37 21.45 -4.34
CA MET A 49 -10.54 21.03 -3.21
C MET A 49 -9.77 19.72 -3.49
N SER A 50 -9.96 19.12 -4.67
CA SER A 50 -9.39 17.82 -5.03
C SER A 50 -7.87 17.81 -4.91
N GLU A 51 -7.20 18.86 -5.39
CA GLU A 51 -5.74 18.99 -5.29
C GLU A 51 -5.29 19.11 -3.83
N LEU A 52 -5.92 19.98 -3.04
CA LEU A 52 -5.58 20.19 -1.63
C LEU A 52 -5.75 18.92 -0.80
N PHE A 53 -6.92 18.27 -0.92
CA PHE A 53 -7.21 17.04 -0.17
C PHE A 53 -6.29 15.91 -0.58
N THR A 54 -6.04 15.76 -1.88
CA THR A 54 -5.14 14.71 -2.36
C THR A 54 -3.71 14.93 -1.90
N LEU A 55 -3.20 16.17 -1.99
CA LEU A 55 -1.87 16.53 -1.51
C LEU A 55 -1.73 16.25 -0.01
N ALA A 56 -2.67 16.75 0.80
CA ALA A 56 -2.66 16.54 2.25
C ALA A 56 -2.66 15.05 2.61
N THR A 57 -3.54 14.25 1.97
CA THR A 57 -3.60 12.80 2.19
C THR A 57 -2.32 12.09 1.76
N SER A 58 -1.70 12.49 0.64
CA SER A 58 -0.43 11.91 0.20
C SER A 58 0.72 12.17 1.18
N LEU A 59 0.75 13.36 1.82
CA LEU A 59 1.73 13.69 2.86
C LEU A 59 1.48 12.88 4.14
N VAL A 60 0.23 12.65 4.51
CA VAL A 60 -0.11 11.73 5.62
C VAL A 60 0.38 10.32 5.32
N GLN A 61 0.10 9.81 4.12
CA GLN A 61 0.52 8.47 3.71
C GLN A 61 2.05 8.34 3.73
N LEU A 62 2.77 9.32 3.19
CA LEU A 62 4.23 9.38 3.27
C LEU A 62 4.73 9.42 4.71
N GLY A 63 4.07 10.16 5.61
CA GLY A 63 4.39 10.19 7.02
C GLY A 63 4.29 8.81 7.67
N LEU A 64 3.16 8.13 7.44
CA LEU A 64 2.89 6.77 7.93
C LEU A 64 3.89 5.75 7.39
N ASP A 65 4.18 5.80 6.08
CA ASP A 65 5.12 4.87 5.43
C ASP A 65 6.56 5.12 5.89
N THR A 66 6.92 6.38 6.14
CA THR A 66 8.25 6.74 6.67
C THR A 66 8.43 6.19 8.08
N HIS A 67 7.40 6.27 8.92
CA HIS A 67 7.43 5.68 10.26
C HIS A 67 7.53 4.14 10.23
N ASP A 68 6.92 3.47 9.25
CA ASP A 68 7.03 2.02 9.09
C ASP A 68 8.45 1.56 8.72
N LEU A 69 9.26 2.41 8.08
CA LEU A 69 10.68 2.13 7.77
C LEU A 69 11.61 2.28 8.98
N VAL A 70 11.11 2.68 10.14
CA VAL A 70 11.89 2.77 11.38
C VAL A 70 12.01 1.39 12.00
N THR A 71 13.23 0.85 12.01
CA THR A 71 13.48 -0.50 12.55
C THR A 71 13.19 -0.58 14.05
N ALA A 72 12.48 -1.62 14.48
CA ALA A 72 12.13 -1.84 15.89
C ALA A 72 13.34 -2.16 16.81
N SER A 73 14.47 -2.60 16.25
CA SER A 73 15.68 -2.93 17.01
C SER A 73 16.67 -1.77 17.04
N ASN A 74 17.13 -1.41 18.24
CA ASN A 74 18.22 -0.46 18.47
C ASN A 74 19.61 -1.14 18.54
N GLU A 75 19.70 -2.42 18.18
CA GLU A 75 20.95 -3.19 18.32
C GLU A 75 22.07 -2.69 17.42
N VAL A 76 21.72 -2.07 16.28
CA VAL A 76 22.71 -1.41 15.42
C VAL A 76 23.14 -0.09 16.07
N LYS A 77 24.28 -0.14 16.78
CA LYS A 77 24.95 0.99 17.43
C LYS A 77 25.74 1.89 16.48
N GLU A 78 25.74 1.60 15.19
CA GLU A 78 26.43 2.42 14.20
C GLU A 78 25.80 3.82 14.14
N LYS A 79 26.62 4.88 14.26
CA LYS A 79 26.16 6.27 14.29
C LYS A 79 25.32 6.63 13.06
N LYS A 80 25.70 6.12 11.87
CA LYS A 80 24.97 6.38 10.61
C LYS A 80 23.57 5.76 10.65
N ALA A 81 23.44 4.51 11.08
CA ALA A 81 22.16 3.83 11.23
C ALA A 81 21.27 4.52 12.28
N SER A 82 21.84 4.93 13.42
CA SER A 82 21.10 5.67 14.44
C SER A 82 20.58 7.02 13.91
N ARG A 83 21.42 7.75 13.16
CA ARG A 83 21.03 9.02 12.54
C ARG A 83 19.94 8.84 11.49
N SER A 84 20.05 7.84 10.62
CA SER A 84 19.00 7.52 9.64
C SER A 84 17.67 7.23 10.34
N ARG A 85 17.65 6.41 11.40
CA ARG A 85 16.42 6.15 12.17
C ARG A 85 15.79 7.42 12.74
N GLN A 86 16.59 8.27 13.38
CA GLN A 86 16.10 9.54 13.94
C GLN A 86 15.52 10.46 12.86
N LEU A 87 16.18 10.54 11.70
CA LEU A 87 15.70 11.34 10.59
C LEU A 87 14.42 10.80 9.97
N LYS A 88 14.23 9.47 9.91
CA LYS A 88 12.95 8.88 9.49
C LYS A 88 11.80 9.30 10.42
N VAL A 89 12.00 9.22 11.74
CA VAL A 89 10.99 9.67 12.72
C VAL A 89 10.63 11.14 12.48
N LEU A 90 11.65 12.02 12.42
CA LEU A 90 11.45 13.46 12.22
C LEU A 90 10.85 13.79 10.85
N ALA A 91 11.22 13.07 9.79
CA ALA A 91 10.64 13.24 8.45
C ALA A 91 9.16 12.87 8.44
N GLY A 92 8.78 11.76 9.09
CA GLY A 92 7.37 11.38 9.23
C GLY A 92 6.56 12.40 10.05
N ASP A 93 7.14 12.93 11.13
CA ASP A 93 6.52 14.00 11.93
C ASP A 93 6.37 15.29 11.12
N TYR A 94 7.36 15.60 10.29
CA TYR A 94 7.34 16.76 9.40
C TYR A 94 6.25 16.65 8.34
N PHE A 95 6.16 15.53 7.63
CA PHE A 95 5.08 15.30 6.65
C PHE A 95 3.70 15.36 7.31
N SER A 96 3.59 14.81 8.52
CA SER A 96 2.38 14.90 9.33
C SER A 96 2.05 16.36 9.68
N ALA A 97 3.02 17.16 10.12
CA ALA A 97 2.79 18.58 10.41
C ALA A 97 2.37 19.38 9.17
N ARG A 98 2.90 19.05 7.98
CA ARG A 98 2.54 19.75 6.73
C ARG A 98 1.10 19.49 6.31
N PHE A 99 0.52 18.31 6.54
CA PHE A 99 -0.90 18.12 6.25
C PHE A 99 -1.79 18.99 7.15
N TYR A 100 -1.50 19.07 8.45
CA TYR A 100 -2.23 19.94 9.37
C TYR A 100 -2.14 21.40 8.93
N HIS A 101 -0.92 21.85 8.58
CA HIS A 101 -0.69 23.21 8.11
C HIS A 101 -1.50 23.55 6.84
N LEU A 102 -1.49 22.67 5.84
CA LEU A 102 -2.20 22.86 4.58
C LEU A 102 -3.72 22.96 4.78
N LEU A 103 -4.30 22.00 5.51
CA LEU A 103 -5.74 21.98 5.72
C LEU A 103 -6.20 23.12 6.64
N ALA A 104 -5.43 23.46 7.67
CA ALA A 104 -5.76 24.58 8.56
C ALA A 104 -5.68 25.92 7.81
N GLY A 105 -4.66 26.11 6.98
CA GLY A 105 -4.52 27.29 6.13
C GLY A 105 -5.68 27.49 5.15
N ALA A 106 -6.32 26.40 4.73
CA ALA A 106 -7.51 26.41 3.87
C ALA A 106 -8.85 26.36 4.65
N GLY A 107 -8.82 26.42 5.98
CA GLY A 107 -10.02 26.36 6.84
C GLY A 107 -10.73 25.01 6.86
N GLN A 108 -10.08 23.93 6.40
CA GLN A 108 -10.67 22.60 6.24
C GLN A 108 -10.62 21.77 7.54
N ILE A 109 -11.20 22.31 8.62
CA ILE A 109 -11.12 21.72 9.96
C ILE A 109 -11.80 20.33 10.04
N SER A 110 -12.92 20.14 9.35
CA SER A 110 -13.59 18.84 9.29
C SER A 110 -12.70 17.76 8.66
N MET A 111 -11.94 18.11 7.61
CA MET A 111 -11.03 17.19 6.95
C MET A 111 -9.82 16.86 7.83
N ILE A 112 -9.33 17.82 8.62
CA ILE A 112 -8.28 17.56 9.63
C ILE A 112 -8.74 16.47 10.60
N LYS A 113 -9.95 16.62 11.15
CA LYS A 113 -10.52 15.63 12.08
C LYS A 113 -10.63 14.26 11.41
N GLN A 114 -11.22 14.20 10.22
CA GLN A 114 -11.45 12.97 9.47
C GLN A 114 -10.16 12.20 9.15
N LEU A 115 -9.11 12.90 8.68
CA LEU A 115 -7.81 12.27 8.44
C LEU A 115 -7.11 11.88 9.75
N SER A 116 -7.24 12.67 10.82
CA SER A 116 -6.68 12.33 12.13
C SER A 116 -7.31 11.05 12.70
N ASP A 117 -8.62 10.91 12.59
CA ASP A 117 -9.35 9.71 12.99
C ASP A 117 -8.91 8.49 12.15
N ALA A 118 -8.73 8.68 10.83
CA ALA A 118 -8.24 7.64 9.93
C ALA A 118 -6.79 7.22 10.25
N ILE A 119 -5.90 8.15 10.60
CA ILE A 119 -4.53 7.87 11.06
C ILE A 119 -4.55 7.00 12.32
N CYS A 120 -5.39 7.35 13.30
CA CYS A 120 -5.58 6.56 14.52
C CYS A 120 -6.01 5.13 14.19
N GLU A 121 -6.95 4.97 13.26
CA GLU A 121 -7.46 3.66 12.87
C GLU A 121 -6.42 2.84 12.08
N VAL A 122 -5.68 3.45 11.15
CA VAL A 122 -4.55 2.80 10.46
C VAL A 122 -3.56 2.25 11.47
N ASN A 123 -3.15 3.06 12.46
CA ASN A 123 -2.20 2.64 13.48
C ASN A 123 -2.76 1.51 14.37
N ARG A 124 -4.06 1.56 14.72
CA ARG A 124 -4.74 0.47 15.44
C ARG A 124 -4.71 -0.84 14.65
N LEU A 125 -5.04 -0.79 13.36
CA LEU A 125 -5.02 -1.94 12.46
C LEU A 125 -3.61 -2.52 12.30
N LYS A 126 -2.59 -1.67 12.09
CA LYS A 126 -1.17 -2.07 12.06
C LYS A 126 -0.77 -2.80 13.34
N MET A 127 -1.16 -2.27 14.50
CA MET A 127 -0.84 -2.86 15.80
C MET A 127 -1.50 -4.23 15.98
N ASN A 128 -2.75 -4.40 15.52
CA ASN A 128 -3.44 -5.68 15.52
C ASN A 128 -2.72 -6.73 14.64
N VAL A 129 -2.29 -6.33 13.43
CA VAL A 129 -1.53 -7.20 12.53
C VAL A 129 -0.21 -7.60 13.16
N TYR A 130 0.55 -6.65 13.70
CA TYR A 130 1.81 -6.94 14.38
C TYR A 130 1.63 -7.95 15.53
N MET A 131 0.58 -7.80 16.34
CA MET A 131 0.29 -8.73 17.43
C MET A 131 -0.07 -10.13 16.91
N LYS A 132 -0.87 -10.24 15.85
CA LYS A 132 -1.17 -11.52 15.18
C LYS A 132 0.09 -12.18 14.62
N MET A 133 0.97 -11.40 13.98
CA MET A 133 2.24 -11.88 13.45
C MET A 133 3.15 -12.41 14.57
N LYS A 134 3.30 -11.66 15.66
CA LYS A 134 4.11 -12.05 16.83
C LYS A 134 3.60 -13.33 17.49
N GLN A 135 2.29 -13.53 17.52
CA GLN A 135 1.66 -14.74 18.05
C GLN A 135 1.63 -15.91 17.05
N LEU A 136 2.11 -15.72 15.81
CA LEU A 136 2.02 -16.69 14.71
C LEU A 136 0.57 -17.15 14.44
N LYS A 137 -0.41 -16.27 14.66
CA LYS A 137 -1.85 -16.52 14.45
C LYS A 137 -2.39 -15.87 13.18
N LEU A 138 -1.52 -15.36 12.32
CA LEU A 138 -1.90 -14.78 11.04
C LEU A 138 -2.01 -15.90 9.99
N THR A 139 -3.16 -16.00 9.33
CA THR A 139 -3.35 -16.86 8.16
C THR A 139 -2.91 -16.13 6.90
N ALA A 140 -2.69 -16.85 5.81
CA ALA A 140 -2.33 -16.24 4.53
C ALA A 140 -3.46 -15.35 3.98
N GLU A 141 -4.71 -15.72 4.23
CA GLU A 141 -5.90 -14.92 3.88
C GLU A 141 -6.01 -13.66 4.75
N ASP A 142 -5.87 -13.79 6.09
CA ASP A 142 -5.84 -12.66 7.01
C ASP A 142 -4.75 -11.66 6.61
N TYR A 143 -3.59 -12.14 6.17
CA TYR A 143 -2.49 -11.30 5.73
C TYR A 143 -2.91 -10.37 4.59
N ILE A 144 -3.52 -10.89 3.54
CA ILE A 144 -4.00 -10.08 2.41
C ILE A 144 -5.09 -9.13 2.88
N HIS A 145 -6.12 -9.66 3.53
CA HIS A 145 -7.28 -8.87 3.96
C HIS A 145 -6.87 -7.69 4.86
N LEU A 146 -6.09 -7.95 5.91
CA LEU A 146 -5.68 -6.92 6.86
C LEU A 146 -4.69 -5.92 6.25
N THR A 147 -3.80 -6.37 5.34
CA THR A 147 -2.86 -5.47 4.66
C THR A 147 -3.58 -4.54 3.69
N VAL A 148 -4.56 -5.08 2.94
CA VAL A 148 -5.43 -4.28 2.06
C VAL A 148 -6.24 -3.27 2.87
N GLU A 149 -6.79 -3.67 4.02
CA GLU A 149 -7.56 -2.76 4.88
C GLU A 149 -6.67 -1.62 5.41
N ILE A 150 -5.46 -1.93 5.90
CA ILE A 150 -4.48 -0.91 6.32
C ILE A 150 -4.16 0.07 5.18
N LYS A 151 -3.86 -0.44 3.98
CA LYS A 151 -3.53 0.37 2.80
C LYS A 151 -4.72 1.19 2.29
N SER A 152 -5.95 0.75 2.55
CA SER A 152 -7.18 1.42 2.10
C SER A 152 -7.70 2.43 3.11
N GLN A 153 -7.49 2.22 4.41
CA GLN A 153 -8.21 2.92 5.48
C GLN A 153 -8.10 4.44 5.43
N LEU A 154 -6.91 4.97 5.14
CA LEU A 154 -6.70 6.42 5.01
C LEU A 154 -7.54 7.01 3.87
N PHE A 155 -7.67 6.30 2.75
CA PHE A 155 -8.40 6.75 1.57
C PHE A 155 -9.90 6.46 1.69
N LEU A 156 -10.28 5.41 2.41
CA LEU A 156 -11.67 5.11 2.76
C LEU A 156 -12.29 6.16 3.68
N SER A 157 -11.49 6.98 4.37
CA SER A 157 -12.03 8.11 5.13
C SER A 157 -12.90 9.00 4.25
N PHE A 158 -12.59 9.14 2.96
CA PHE A 158 -13.35 9.95 2.00
C PHE A 158 -14.68 9.34 1.55
N SER A 159 -15.05 8.14 2.02
CA SER A 159 -16.28 7.47 1.58
C SER A 159 -17.53 8.31 1.85
N GLU A 160 -17.61 8.97 3.01
CA GLU A 160 -18.77 9.82 3.36
C GLU A 160 -18.93 10.99 2.39
N VAL A 161 -17.84 11.70 2.07
CA VAL A 161 -17.87 12.85 1.14
C VAL A 161 -18.02 12.44 -0.33
N LEU A 162 -17.66 11.20 -0.68
CA LEU A 162 -17.85 10.65 -2.03
C LEU A 162 -19.20 9.94 -2.21
N SER A 163 -19.94 9.69 -1.13
CA SER A 163 -21.14 8.83 -1.10
C SER A 163 -22.21 9.24 -2.11
N GLU A 164 -22.47 10.55 -2.26
CA GLU A 164 -23.51 11.04 -3.17
C GLU A 164 -23.35 10.58 -4.64
N VAL A 165 -22.11 10.36 -5.08
CA VAL A 165 -21.80 10.01 -6.48
C VAL A 165 -21.23 8.60 -6.62
N TYR A 166 -20.48 8.12 -5.62
CA TYR A 166 -19.66 6.92 -5.71
C TYR A 166 -19.85 5.92 -4.55
N ASP A 167 -20.89 6.06 -3.73
CA ASP A 167 -21.15 5.34 -2.47
C ASP A 167 -20.51 3.96 -2.33
N TRP A 168 -20.99 2.99 -3.10
CA TRP A 168 -20.56 1.59 -3.05
C TRP A 168 -19.38 1.31 -3.98
N VAL A 169 -19.19 2.14 -5.01
CA VAL A 169 -18.19 1.90 -6.05
C VAL A 169 -16.80 2.33 -5.59
N TRP A 170 -16.68 3.41 -4.81
CA TRP A 170 -15.40 3.90 -4.30
C TRP A 170 -14.67 2.86 -3.43
N PRO A 171 -15.29 2.30 -2.36
CA PRO A 171 -14.62 1.32 -1.52
C PRO A 171 -14.22 0.05 -2.29
N ASP A 172 -15.09 -0.43 -3.19
CA ASP A 172 -14.85 -1.63 -3.98
C ASP A 172 -13.70 -1.47 -4.98
N ILE A 173 -13.61 -0.32 -5.64
CA ILE A 173 -12.53 0.00 -6.58
C ILE A 173 -11.22 0.21 -5.81
N LEU A 174 -11.24 0.99 -4.73
CA LEU A 174 -10.06 1.26 -3.92
C LEU A 174 -9.46 -0.05 -3.40
N ARG A 175 -10.25 -0.88 -2.71
CA ARG A 175 -9.77 -2.16 -2.19
C ARG A 175 -9.28 -3.07 -3.32
N SER A 176 -9.95 -3.07 -4.47
CA SER A 176 -9.52 -3.88 -5.61
C SER A 176 -8.14 -3.46 -6.15
N PHE A 177 -7.89 -2.15 -6.29
CA PHE A 177 -6.56 -1.63 -6.63
C PHE A 177 -5.51 -1.98 -5.57
N MET A 178 -5.85 -1.87 -4.28
CA MET A 178 -4.93 -2.19 -3.18
C MET A 178 -4.57 -3.68 -3.14
N THR A 179 -5.53 -4.55 -3.46
CA THR A 179 -5.26 -5.99 -3.61
C THR A 179 -4.36 -6.27 -4.81
N CYS A 180 -4.60 -5.63 -5.96
CA CYS A 180 -3.72 -5.75 -7.13
C CYS A 180 -2.28 -5.33 -6.79
N GLU A 181 -2.10 -4.16 -6.19
CA GLU A 181 -0.79 -3.65 -5.79
C GLU A 181 -0.09 -4.59 -4.80
N LEU A 182 -0.80 -5.07 -3.77
CA LEU A 182 -0.25 -6.01 -2.79
C LEU A 182 0.20 -7.33 -3.44
N LEU A 183 -0.65 -7.92 -4.29
CA LEU A 183 -0.33 -9.18 -4.96
C LEU A 183 0.84 -9.01 -5.94
N PHE A 184 0.88 -7.88 -6.65
CA PHE A 184 2.01 -7.52 -7.51
C PHE A 184 3.31 -7.45 -6.69
N ASP A 185 3.32 -6.69 -5.59
CA ASP A 185 4.47 -6.58 -4.69
C ASP A 185 4.92 -7.94 -4.16
N GLU A 186 3.98 -8.81 -3.75
CA GLU A 186 4.27 -10.14 -3.22
C GLU A 186 4.87 -11.08 -4.28
N ILE A 187 4.48 -10.93 -5.56
CA ILE A 187 5.07 -11.67 -6.68
C ILE A 187 6.53 -11.26 -6.89
N TYR A 188 6.89 -9.98 -6.80
CA TYR A 188 8.31 -9.58 -6.85
C TYR A 188 9.06 -10.00 -5.59
N ARG A 189 8.41 -9.92 -4.43
CA ARG A 189 9.01 -10.26 -3.15
C ARG A 189 9.47 -11.73 -3.09
N MET A 190 8.77 -12.65 -3.76
CA MET A 190 9.18 -14.05 -3.81
C MET A 190 10.44 -14.32 -4.65
N GLU A 191 10.85 -13.41 -5.53
CA GLU A 191 12.08 -13.56 -6.33
C GLU A 191 13.35 -13.50 -5.46
N THR A 192 13.26 -12.77 -4.34
CA THR A 192 14.39 -12.55 -3.42
C THR A 192 14.15 -13.21 -2.07
N ALA A 193 14.93 -14.24 -1.75
CA ALA A 193 14.82 -14.99 -0.49
C ALA A 193 15.00 -14.12 0.77
N ALA A 194 15.76 -13.02 0.68
CA ALA A 194 16.01 -12.09 1.79
C ALA A 194 14.71 -11.46 2.34
N ASN A 195 13.70 -11.26 1.49
CA ASN A 195 12.44 -10.63 1.87
C ASN A 195 11.32 -11.64 2.15
N PHE A 196 11.61 -12.94 2.13
CA PHE A 196 10.59 -13.97 2.25
C PHE A 196 9.86 -13.96 3.61
N LYS A 197 10.55 -13.60 4.70
CA LYS A 197 9.96 -13.59 6.04
C LYS A 197 8.81 -12.59 6.14
N GLY A 198 7.64 -13.07 6.58
CA GLY A 198 6.43 -12.25 6.69
C GLY A 198 5.73 -11.94 5.37
N SER A 199 6.16 -12.57 4.26
CA SER A 199 5.42 -12.58 2.99
C SER A 199 4.15 -13.44 3.09
N TRP A 200 3.26 -13.32 2.11
CA TRP A 200 2.12 -14.22 1.97
C TRP A 200 2.57 -15.68 1.91
N GLY A 201 3.61 -15.98 1.12
CA GLY A 201 4.16 -17.33 1.01
C GLY A 201 4.66 -17.89 2.34
N TYR A 202 5.25 -17.04 3.20
CA TYR A 202 5.65 -17.45 4.55
C TYR A 202 4.44 -17.86 5.39
N TRP A 203 3.37 -17.06 5.41
CA TRP A 203 2.16 -17.38 6.17
C TRP A 203 1.42 -18.59 5.61
N HIS A 204 1.39 -18.74 4.28
CA HIS A 204 0.82 -19.89 3.59
C HIS A 204 1.53 -21.20 4.00
N ILE A 205 2.87 -21.22 3.98
CA ILE A 205 3.64 -22.40 4.39
C ILE A 205 3.56 -22.59 5.92
N ASN A 206 3.48 -21.52 6.71
CA ASN A 206 3.27 -21.63 8.15
C ASN A 206 1.92 -22.29 8.50
N GLN A 207 0.91 -22.16 7.63
CA GLN A 207 -0.41 -22.76 7.82
C GLN A 207 -0.50 -24.19 7.30
N HIS A 208 0.00 -24.45 6.08
CA HIS A 208 -0.18 -25.73 5.38
C HIS A 208 1.06 -26.64 5.40
N GLY A 209 2.21 -26.11 5.83
CA GLY A 209 3.46 -26.84 5.89
C GLY A 209 3.56 -27.83 7.05
N THR A 210 4.46 -28.80 6.92
CA THR A 210 4.72 -29.79 7.96
C THR A 210 5.34 -29.14 9.21
N LYS A 211 5.38 -29.87 10.33
CA LYS A 211 6.02 -29.38 11.56
C LYS A 211 7.51 -29.03 11.34
N ASP A 212 8.20 -29.79 10.50
CA ASP A 212 9.62 -29.57 10.21
C ASP A 212 9.84 -28.36 9.30
N GLU A 213 8.98 -28.18 8.29
CA GLU A 213 9.00 -26.98 7.44
C GLU A 213 8.75 -25.71 8.26
N ARG A 214 7.79 -25.75 9.19
CA ARG A 214 7.52 -24.62 10.09
C ARG A 214 8.71 -24.30 10.99
N LYS A 215 9.36 -25.31 11.57
CA LYS A 215 10.59 -25.12 12.35
C LYS A 215 11.71 -24.52 11.51
N GLN A 216 11.84 -24.98 10.26
CA GLN A 216 12.84 -24.46 9.32
C GLN A 216 12.58 -22.99 8.97
N LEU A 217 11.32 -22.57 8.86
CA LEU A 217 10.96 -21.16 8.63
C LEU A 217 11.16 -20.27 9.86
N GLN A 218 10.96 -20.82 11.06
CA GLN A 218 11.11 -20.09 12.32
C GLN A 218 12.56 -20.03 12.81
N GLY A 219 13.42 -20.94 12.35
CA GLY A 219 14.83 -20.98 12.70
C GLY A 219 15.67 -20.05 11.81
N GLY A 220 16.28 -19.01 12.42
CA GLY A 220 17.41 -18.25 11.87
C GLY A 220 17.30 -17.74 10.42
N GLU A 221 18.45 -17.40 9.82
CA GLU A 221 18.55 -17.12 8.38
C GLU A 221 18.34 -18.41 7.59
N ALA A 222 17.13 -18.59 7.09
CA ALA A 222 16.80 -19.74 6.25
C ALA A 222 17.57 -19.66 4.92
N ASP A 223 18.26 -20.75 4.59
CA ASP A 223 19.00 -20.93 3.34
C ASP A 223 18.10 -20.60 2.12
N PRO A 224 18.52 -19.64 1.25
CA PRO A 224 17.77 -19.25 0.06
C PRO A 224 17.37 -20.41 -0.85
N ILE A 225 18.22 -21.43 -0.97
CA ILE A 225 17.94 -22.60 -1.80
C ILE A 225 16.74 -23.35 -1.23
N LYS A 226 16.71 -23.53 0.10
CA LYS A 226 15.62 -24.24 0.75
C LYS A 226 14.31 -23.45 0.72
N ILE A 227 14.36 -22.13 0.84
CA ILE A 227 13.18 -21.27 0.67
C ILE A 227 12.59 -21.48 -0.73
N ARG A 228 13.43 -21.47 -1.77
CA ARG A 228 12.98 -21.73 -3.16
C ARG A 228 12.35 -23.12 -3.31
N THR A 229 12.93 -24.15 -2.69
CA THR A 229 12.33 -25.50 -2.68
C THR A 229 10.95 -25.52 -2.02
N LEU A 230 10.77 -24.80 -0.89
CA LEU A 230 9.48 -24.72 -0.21
C LEU A 230 8.45 -23.95 -1.04
N LEU A 231 8.84 -22.82 -1.65
CA LEU A 231 7.99 -22.04 -2.55
C LEU A 231 7.46 -22.90 -3.72
N HIS A 232 8.35 -23.70 -4.33
CA HIS A 232 7.99 -24.62 -5.39
C HIS A 232 7.08 -25.74 -4.89
N LYS A 233 7.43 -26.39 -3.77
CA LYS A 233 6.65 -27.49 -3.17
C LYS A 233 5.21 -27.08 -2.85
N HIS A 234 5.01 -25.87 -2.38
CA HIS A 234 3.69 -25.33 -1.99
C HIS A 234 3.01 -24.52 -3.10
N SER A 235 3.55 -24.56 -4.34
CA SER A 235 3.01 -23.86 -5.51
C SER A 235 2.70 -22.38 -5.28
N VAL A 236 3.49 -21.70 -4.44
CA VAL A 236 3.22 -20.32 -3.98
C VAL A 236 3.12 -19.36 -5.16
N SER A 237 4.04 -19.49 -6.12
CA SER A 237 4.05 -18.70 -7.35
C SER A 237 2.73 -18.83 -8.12
N SER A 238 2.33 -20.07 -8.44
CA SER A 238 1.10 -20.34 -9.18
C SER A 238 -0.13 -19.78 -8.48
N GLN A 239 -0.22 -19.93 -7.15
CA GLN A 239 -1.33 -19.38 -6.37
C GLN A 239 -1.36 -17.84 -6.41
N LEU A 240 -0.23 -17.16 -6.22
CA LEU A 240 -0.16 -15.70 -6.28
C LEU A 240 -0.56 -15.17 -7.66
N TYR A 241 -0.09 -15.79 -8.75
CA TYR A 241 -0.48 -15.42 -10.11
C TYR A 241 -1.96 -15.66 -10.40
N GLN A 242 -2.53 -16.78 -9.93
CA GLN A 242 -3.96 -17.05 -10.06
C GLN A 242 -4.81 -16.01 -9.32
N MET A 243 -4.43 -15.69 -8.07
CA MET A 243 -5.08 -14.65 -7.27
C MET A 243 -4.98 -13.29 -7.94
N PHE A 244 -3.80 -12.93 -8.46
CA PHE A 244 -3.57 -11.67 -9.15
C PHE A 244 -4.44 -11.56 -10.40
N ARG A 245 -4.50 -12.61 -11.23
CA ARG A 245 -5.35 -12.63 -12.44
C ARG A 245 -6.83 -12.50 -12.10
N ALA A 246 -7.30 -13.24 -11.10
CA ALA A 246 -8.68 -13.15 -10.63
C ALA A 246 -9.00 -11.72 -10.15
N GLN A 247 -8.09 -11.11 -9.39
CA GLN A 247 -8.24 -9.75 -8.90
C GLN A 247 -8.24 -8.72 -10.03
N THR A 248 -7.37 -8.85 -11.04
CA THR A 248 -7.36 -7.93 -12.18
C THR A 248 -8.66 -7.97 -12.98
N ASN A 249 -9.27 -9.15 -13.13
CA ASN A 249 -10.58 -9.28 -13.77
C ASN A 249 -11.67 -8.62 -12.91
N GLN A 250 -11.64 -8.85 -11.60
CA GLN A 250 -12.58 -8.22 -10.67
C GLN A 250 -12.44 -6.69 -10.68
N LEU A 251 -11.22 -6.16 -10.75
CA LEU A 251 -10.95 -4.73 -10.89
C LEU A 251 -11.62 -4.17 -12.15
N GLN A 252 -11.46 -4.84 -13.31
CA GLN A 252 -12.12 -4.41 -14.53
C GLN A 252 -13.65 -4.38 -14.39
N GLU A 253 -14.23 -5.40 -13.76
CA GLU A 253 -15.69 -5.45 -13.52
C GLU A 253 -16.15 -4.34 -12.57
N HIS A 254 -15.38 -4.01 -11.53
CA HIS A 254 -15.70 -2.88 -10.64
C HIS A 254 -15.62 -1.54 -11.39
N VAL A 255 -14.58 -1.33 -12.20
CA VAL A 255 -14.40 -0.09 -12.99
C VAL A 255 -15.55 0.09 -13.99
N LYS A 256 -15.98 -0.98 -14.67
CA LYS A 256 -17.12 -0.94 -15.62
C LYS A 256 -18.45 -0.50 -15.00
N ARG A 257 -18.61 -0.61 -13.67
CA ARG A 257 -19.83 -0.17 -12.96
C ARG A 257 -19.92 1.36 -12.81
N LEU A 258 -18.83 2.08 -13.06
CA LEU A 258 -18.84 3.54 -13.00
C LEU A 258 -19.73 4.12 -14.09
N LYS A 259 -20.50 5.16 -13.79
CA LYS A 259 -21.35 5.84 -14.78
C LYS A 259 -20.59 6.79 -15.71
N SER A 260 -19.37 7.19 -15.34
CA SER A 260 -18.59 8.19 -16.08
C SER A 260 -17.56 7.52 -16.98
N ASP A 261 -17.74 7.61 -18.29
CA ASP A 261 -16.79 7.06 -19.28
C ASP A 261 -15.39 7.65 -19.14
N LYS A 262 -15.30 8.94 -18.78
CA LYS A 262 -14.04 9.62 -18.53
C LYS A 262 -13.30 9.00 -17.35
N LEU A 263 -13.99 8.81 -16.22
CA LEU A 263 -13.38 8.21 -15.03
C LEU A 263 -13.03 6.74 -15.29
N GLN A 264 -13.90 5.98 -15.97
CA GLN A 264 -13.60 4.62 -16.40
C GLN A 264 -12.29 4.55 -17.19
N SER A 265 -12.16 5.37 -18.24
CA SER A 265 -10.96 5.42 -19.07
C SER A 265 -9.72 5.74 -18.24
N GLU A 266 -9.80 6.73 -17.34
CA GLU A 266 -8.69 7.08 -16.45
C GLU A 266 -8.28 5.91 -15.54
N LEU A 267 -9.23 5.21 -14.92
CA LEU A 267 -8.95 4.06 -14.06
C LEU A 267 -8.43 2.85 -14.85
N PHE A 268 -8.91 2.61 -16.07
CA PHE A 268 -8.35 1.58 -16.94
C PHE A 268 -6.88 1.85 -17.27
N HIS A 269 -6.53 3.11 -17.56
CA HIS A 269 -5.12 3.49 -17.74
C HIS A 269 -4.29 3.28 -16.48
N MET A 270 -4.83 3.56 -15.29
CA MET A 270 -4.13 3.28 -14.03
C MET A 270 -3.93 1.78 -13.80
N GLY A 271 -4.90 0.94 -14.19
CA GLY A 271 -4.83 -0.52 -14.05
C GLY A 271 -4.05 -1.24 -15.16
N GLU A 272 -3.68 -0.53 -16.24
CA GLU A 272 -3.00 -1.12 -17.39
C GLU A 272 -1.71 -1.88 -17.05
N PRO A 273 -0.81 -1.38 -16.17
CA PRO A 273 0.40 -2.12 -15.80
C PRO A 273 0.08 -3.49 -15.21
N PHE A 274 -0.98 -3.60 -14.39
CA PHE A 274 -1.42 -4.87 -13.81
C PHE A 274 -1.96 -5.82 -14.87
N LEU A 275 -2.74 -5.31 -15.83
CA LEU A 275 -3.30 -6.11 -16.92
C LEU A 275 -2.24 -6.64 -17.88
N ARG A 276 -1.25 -5.81 -18.23
CA ARG A 276 -0.11 -6.23 -19.05
C ARG A 276 0.66 -7.35 -18.36
N PHE A 277 0.99 -7.16 -17.08
CA PHE A 277 1.68 -8.17 -16.27
C PHE A 277 0.88 -9.49 -16.16
N ALA A 278 -0.43 -9.42 -15.92
CA ALA A 278 -1.29 -10.60 -15.86
C ALA A 278 -1.39 -11.34 -17.21
N GLY A 279 -1.37 -10.60 -18.33
CA GLY A 279 -1.45 -11.14 -19.68
C GLY A 279 -0.17 -11.83 -20.15
N ASP A 280 0.99 -11.23 -19.86
CA ASP A 280 2.29 -11.77 -20.28
C ASP A 280 2.59 -13.12 -19.59
N HIS A 281 2.20 -13.29 -18.33
CA HIS A 281 2.38 -14.56 -17.62
C HIS A 281 1.41 -15.67 -18.05
N SER A 282 0.26 -15.35 -18.65
CA SER A 282 -0.61 -16.36 -19.25
C SER A 282 0.09 -17.06 -20.42
N LYS A 283 0.89 -16.32 -21.21
CA LYS A 283 1.64 -16.89 -22.34
C LYS A 283 2.80 -17.78 -21.88
N VAL A 284 3.51 -17.37 -20.83
CA VAL A 284 4.65 -18.13 -20.29
C VAL A 284 4.19 -19.45 -19.64
N LEU A 285 3.02 -19.49 -19.00
CA LEU A 285 2.46 -20.72 -18.44
C LEU A 285 1.86 -21.67 -19.49
N GLU A 286 1.51 -21.17 -20.68
CA GLU A 286 1.06 -21.99 -21.81
C GLU A 286 2.23 -22.61 -22.60
N GLU A 287 3.46 -22.12 -22.40
CA GLU A 287 4.69 -22.59 -23.04
C GLU A 287 5.54 -23.56 -22.19
N ILE A 288 5.08 -23.93 -20.98
CA ILE A 288 5.72 -24.90 -20.06
C ILE A 288 4.85 -26.16 -19.93
#